data_AF-A0A419E0Q4-F1
#
_entry.id   AF-A0A419E0Q4-F1
#
_cell.length_a   1.000
_cell.length_b   1.000
_cell.length_c   1.000
_cell.angle_alpha   90.00
_cell.angle_beta   90.00
_cell.angle_gamma   90.00
#
_symmetry.space_group_name_H-M   'P 1'
#
loop_
_entity.id
_entity.type
_entity.pdbx_description
1 polymer ?
#
loop_
_entity_poly.entity_id
_entity_poly.type
_entity_poly.pdbx_seq_one_letter_code
_entity_poly.pdbx_strand_id
1 'polypeptide(L)'
;MLAKLKNLKKSHLLVLLLLADLFFIFFHILHVAPDEWLPYFSNDSFAVTEDLSMAEGFQYVKEFWIILLLGFLALRQHKKELIGWGLLYGYFLFDDMFGLHEKLGDFIAGLIGNRLDAILFASLELDDIGEVIGILGLGLVFALILVPSYLRLKPDARPVYRTLTWLLAALLFFGLGLDLFDRFFDSRLIQEMLKLAEDGGEMLVMSVTCWYVYTLAAPPEQTS
;
A
#
# COMPACT_ATOMS: atom_id res chain seq x y z
N MET A 1 -11.60 12.25 -31.48
CA MET A 1 -12.20 10.90 -31.32
C MET A 1 -11.15 9.86 -30.91
N LEU A 2 -9.99 9.79 -31.56
CA LEU A 2 -8.90 8.85 -31.22
C LEU A 2 -8.25 9.06 -29.83
N ALA A 3 -8.03 10.31 -29.41
CA ALA A 3 -7.54 10.61 -28.04
C ALA A 3 -8.56 10.20 -26.95
N LYS A 4 -9.86 10.39 -27.20
CA LYS A 4 -10.94 9.86 -26.33
C LYS A 4 -10.88 8.32 -26.23
N LEU A 5 -10.62 7.63 -27.34
CA LEU A 5 -10.51 6.16 -27.39
C LEU A 5 -9.26 5.61 -26.68
N LYS A 6 -8.12 6.33 -26.69
CA LYS A 6 -6.91 5.94 -25.94
C LYS A 6 -7.04 6.20 -24.44
N ASN A 7 -7.62 7.33 -24.05
CA ASN A 7 -7.94 7.61 -22.64
C ASN A 7 -8.96 6.63 -22.09
N LEU A 8 -9.94 6.22 -22.90
CA LEU A 8 -10.85 5.11 -22.58
C LEU A 8 -10.05 3.85 -22.20
N LYS A 9 -9.05 3.41 -22.98
CA LYS A 9 -8.23 2.22 -22.67
C LYS A 9 -7.46 2.34 -21.35
N LYS A 10 -6.92 3.52 -21.02
CA LYS A 10 -6.26 3.76 -19.73
C LYS A 10 -7.26 3.73 -18.57
N SER A 11 -8.45 4.31 -18.74
CA SER A 11 -9.49 4.27 -17.72
C SER A 11 -10.07 2.87 -17.53
N HIS A 12 -10.11 2.03 -18.58
CA HIS A 12 -10.55 0.64 -18.44
C HIS A 12 -9.66 -0.15 -17.49
N LEU A 13 -8.33 0.08 -17.50
CA LEU A 13 -7.43 -0.59 -16.56
C LEU A 13 -7.75 -0.17 -15.12
N LEU A 14 -7.89 1.13 -14.85
CA LEU A 14 -8.24 1.60 -13.51
C LEU A 14 -9.59 1.01 -13.06
N VAL A 15 -10.60 1.06 -13.92
CA VAL A 15 -11.93 0.49 -13.62
C VAL A 15 -11.83 -1.00 -13.33
N LEU A 16 -11.03 -1.75 -14.09
CA LEU A 16 -10.84 -3.18 -13.85
C LEU A 16 -10.18 -3.45 -12.49
N LEU A 17 -9.12 -2.71 -12.16
CA LEU A 17 -8.42 -2.85 -10.87
C LEU A 17 -9.35 -2.51 -9.70
N LEU A 18 -10.08 -1.39 -9.78
CA LEU A 18 -11.02 -0.98 -8.74
C LEU A 18 -12.20 -1.95 -8.62
N LEU A 19 -12.71 -2.50 -9.73
CA LEU A 19 -13.76 -3.51 -9.68
C LEU A 19 -13.26 -4.81 -9.04
N ALA A 20 -11.99 -5.17 -9.23
CA ALA A 20 -11.40 -6.31 -8.55
C ALA A 20 -11.25 -6.03 -7.04
N ASP A 21 -10.79 -4.85 -6.64
CA ASP A 21 -10.72 -4.47 -5.21
C ASP A 21 -12.12 -4.51 -4.56
N LEU A 22 -13.13 -3.90 -5.21
CA LEU A 22 -14.51 -3.91 -4.74
C LEU A 22 -15.10 -5.32 -4.69
N PHE A 23 -14.67 -6.21 -5.59
CA PHE A 23 -15.03 -7.61 -5.55
C PHE A 23 -14.46 -8.28 -4.29
N PHE A 24 -13.18 -8.09 -3.97
CA PHE A 24 -12.61 -8.65 -2.73
C PHE A 24 -13.25 -8.07 -1.47
N ILE A 25 -13.46 -6.76 -1.40
CA ILE A 25 -14.17 -6.10 -0.29
C ILE A 25 -15.59 -6.67 -0.12
N PHE A 26 -16.31 -6.86 -1.22
CA PHE A 26 -17.64 -7.47 -1.19
C PHE A 26 -17.60 -8.90 -0.63
N PHE A 27 -16.64 -9.72 -1.07
CA PHE A 27 -16.50 -11.08 -0.56
C PHE A 27 -16.07 -11.13 0.91
N HIS A 28 -15.26 -10.19 1.38
CA HIS A 28 -14.94 -10.06 2.80
C HIS A 28 -16.20 -9.74 3.63
N ILE A 29 -17.07 -8.84 3.14
CA ILE A 29 -18.35 -8.56 3.83
C ILE A 29 -19.23 -9.83 3.91
N LEU A 30 -19.22 -10.68 2.88
CA LEU A 30 -19.92 -11.97 2.92
C LEU A 30 -19.25 -12.97 3.87
N HIS A 31 -17.92 -12.94 3.99
CA HIS A 31 -17.13 -13.78 4.89
C HIS A 31 -17.40 -13.45 6.36
N VAL A 32 -17.45 -12.17 6.72
CA VAL A 32 -17.71 -11.71 8.10
C VAL A 32 -19.19 -11.84 8.50
N ALA A 33 -20.09 -12.07 7.54
CA ALA A 33 -21.50 -12.29 7.84
C ALA A 33 -21.70 -13.57 8.69
N PRO A 34 -22.73 -13.64 9.55
CA PRO A 34 -22.96 -14.81 10.39
C PRO A 34 -23.00 -16.12 9.58
N ASP A 35 -22.26 -17.14 10.03
CA ASP A 35 -22.14 -18.44 9.35
C ASP A 35 -23.49 -19.11 9.04
N GLU A 36 -24.50 -18.85 9.87
CA GLU A 36 -25.87 -19.33 9.69
C GLU A 36 -26.51 -18.84 8.38
N TRP A 37 -26.05 -17.70 7.85
CA TRP A 37 -26.60 -17.09 6.65
C TRP A 37 -25.85 -17.55 5.39
N LEU A 38 -24.53 -17.71 5.46
CA LEU A 38 -23.66 -17.91 4.30
C LEU A 38 -22.43 -18.82 4.59
N PRO A 39 -22.63 -20.11 4.92
CA PRO A 39 -21.55 -21.00 5.38
C PRO A 39 -20.48 -21.31 4.32
N TYR A 40 -20.73 -21.01 3.04
CA TYR A 40 -19.76 -21.21 1.96
C TYR A 40 -18.66 -20.13 1.90
N PHE A 41 -18.86 -19.01 2.61
CA PHE A 41 -17.96 -17.85 2.58
C PHE A 41 -17.07 -17.74 3.82
N SER A 42 -17.17 -18.66 4.79
CA SER A 42 -16.38 -18.67 6.03
C SER A 42 -14.90 -19.06 5.84
N ASN A 43 -14.39 -19.07 4.60
CA ASN A 43 -12.99 -19.38 4.29
C ASN A 43 -12.17 -18.09 4.31
N ASP A 44 -11.08 -18.10 5.06
CA ASP A 44 -10.15 -16.97 5.25
C ASP A 44 -9.55 -16.45 3.93
N SER A 45 -9.57 -17.24 2.86
CA SER A 45 -9.20 -16.81 1.51
C SER A 45 -10.02 -15.62 1.00
N PHE A 46 -11.23 -15.41 1.54
CA PHE A 46 -12.11 -14.29 1.22
C PHE A 46 -11.98 -13.11 2.19
N ALA A 47 -11.24 -13.28 3.29
CA ALA A 47 -10.97 -12.18 4.21
C ALA A 47 -9.93 -11.25 3.59
N VAL A 48 -10.28 -9.98 3.40
CA VAL A 48 -9.35 -8.94 2.96
C VAL A 48 -8.27 -8.67 4.01
N THR A 49 -8.60 -8.88 5.28
CA THR A 49 -7.77 -8.57 6.46
C THR A 49 -6.86 -9.72 6.90
N GLU A 50 -6.83 -10.82 6.15
CA GLU A 50 -6.02 -11.99 6.49
C GLU A 50 -4.82 -12.10 5.57
N ASP A 51 -3.68 -12.43 6.15
CA ASP A 51 -2.46 -12.75 5.43
C ASP A 51 -2.67 -13.95 4.50
N LEU A 52 -1.99 -13.90 3.36
CA LEU A 52 -1.99 -14.86 2.26
C LEU A 52 -3.39 -15.07 1.63
N SER A 53 -4.32 -14.15 1.86
CA SER A 53 -5.64 -14.14 1.24
C SER A 53 -5.57 -13.86 -0.27
N MET A 54 -6.69 -14.07 -0.98
CA MET A 54 -6.75 -13.74 -2.41
C MET A 54 -6.61 -12.23 -2.67
N ALA A 55 -7.05 -11.40 -1.71
CA ALA A 55 -6.96 -9.95 -1.78
C ALA A 55 -5.49 -9.50 -1.71
N GLU A 56 -4.74 -10.04 -0.76
CA GLU A 56 -3.32 -9.76 -0.60
C GLU A 56 -2.51 -10.27 -1.81
N GLY A 57 -2.81 -11.48 -2.30
CA GLY A 57 -2.20 -11.98 -3.54
C GLY A 57 -2.44 -11.07 -4.75
N PHE A 58 -3.59 -10.37 -4.81
CA PHE A 58 -3.84 -9.35 -5.83
C PHE A 58 -3.06 -8.05 -5.59
N GLN A 59 -2.83 -7.68 -4.33
CA GLN A 59 -1.93 -6.59 -3.95
C GLN A 59 -0.51 -6.83 -4.46
N TYR A 60 0.03 -8.04 -4.24
CA TYR A 60 1.37 -8.42 -4.74
C TYR A 60 1.50 -8.25 -6.25
N VAL A 61 0.45 -8.60 -7.00
CA VAL A 61 0.43 -8.42 -8.46
C VAL A 61 0.50 -6.94 -8.83
N LYS A 62 -0.25 -6.07 -8.13
CA LYS A 62 -0.23 -4.62 -8.36
C LYS A 62 1.16 -4.05 -8.09
N GLU A 63 1.79 -4.43 -6.99
CA GLU A 63 3.14 -3.99 -6.62
C GLU A 63 4.20 -4.46 -7.60
N PHE A 64 4.17 -5.74 -7.95
CA PHE A 64 5.04 -6.32 -8.97
C PHE A 64 4.98 -5.50 -10.27
N TRP A 65 3.78 -5.15 -10.73
CA TRP A 65 3.62 -4.32 -11.92
C TRP A 65 4.12 -2.89 -11.73
N ILE A 66 3.89 -2.27 -10.57
CA ILE A 66 4.45 -0.95 -10.22
C ILE A 66 5.98 -0.98 -10.35
N ILE A 67 6.63 -1.98 -9.75
CA ILE A 67 8.10 -2.16 -9.79
C ILE A 67 8.58 -2.29 -11.24
N LEU A 68 7.96 -3.17 -12.03
CA LEU A 68 8.34 -3.38 -13.43
C LEU A 68 8.18 -2.11 -14.27
N LEU A 69 7.09 -1.36 -14.08
CA LEU A 69 6.81 -0.15 -14.85
C LEU A 69 7.75 1.00 -14.44
N LEU A 70 8.04 1.18 -13.15
CA LEU A 70 9.03 2.14 -12.68
C LEU A 70 10.44 1.77 -13.17
N GLY A 71 10.80 0.48 -13.14
CA GLY A 71 12.04 -0.02 -13.72
C GLY A 71 12.14 0.23 -15.22
N PHE A 72 11.05 0.01 -15.97
CA PHE A 72 10.96 0.33 -17.39
C PHE A 72 11.17 1.83 -17.65
N LEU A 73 10.49 2.71 -16.91
CA LEU A 73 10.65 4.16 -17.01
C LEU A 73 12.10 4.58 -16.73
N ALA A 74 12.72 4.02 -15.70
CA ALA A 74 14.10 4.33 -15.31
C ALA A 74 15.12 3.87 -16.37
N LEU A 75 14.98 2.64 -16.89
CA LEU A 75 15.96 2.01 -17.77
C LEU A 75 15.76 2.38 -19.24
N ARG A 76 14.52 2.40 -19.73
CA ARG A 76 14.19 2.58 -21.16
C ARG A 76 13.82 4.01 -21.52
N GLN A 77 13.25 4.77 -20.58
CA GLN A 77 12.90 6.18 -20.80
C GLN A 77 13.88 7.15 -20.10
N HIS A 78 14.97 6.63 -19.55
CA HIS A 78 16.03 7.39 -18.87
C HIS A 78 15.54 8.25 -17.68
N LYS A 79 14.40 7.89 -17.07
CA LYS A 79 13.84 8.55 -15.88
C LYS A 79 14.46 7.98 -14.58
N LYS A 80 15.78 8.07 -14.47
CA LYS A 80 16.56 7.46 -13.36
C LYS A 80 16.15 7.95 -11.98
N GLU A 81 15.56 9.14 -11.90
CA GLU A 81 14.98 9.68 -10.68
C GLU A 81 13.91 8.78 -10.05
N LEU A 82 13.26 7.90 -10.83
CA LEU A 82 12.22 6.99 -10.35
C LEU A 82 12.76 5.70 -9.72
N ILE A 83 14.07 5.45 -9.75
CA ILE A 83 14.69 4.24 -9.16
C ILE A 83 14.36 4.13 -7.67
N GLY A 84 14.42 5.25 -6.93
CA GLY A 84 14.10 5.25 -5.50
C GLY A 84 12.66 4.79 -5.21
N TRP A 85 11.71 5.19 -6.07
CA TRP A 85 10.33 4.72 -5.97
C TRP A 85 10.20 3.23 -6.29
N GLY A 86 10.92 2.75 -7.32
CA GLY A 86 10.96 1.31 -7.63
C GLY A 86 11.53 0.47 -6.49
N LEU A 87 12.54 0.99 -5.78
CA LEU A 87 13.08 0.34 -4.58
C LEU A 87 12.09 0.34 -3.41
N LEU A 88 11.32 1.43 -3.21
CA LEU A 88 10.31 1.52 -2.16
C LEU A 88 9.17 0.52 -2.38
N TYR A 89 8.57 0.49 -3.57
CA TYR A 89 7.52 -0.50 -3.89
C TYR A 89 8.08 -1.92 -3.95
N GLY A 90 9.37 -2.07 -4.30
CA GLY A 90 10.08 -3.33 -4.15
C GLY A 90 10.11 -3.78 -2.70
N TYR A 91 10.46 -2.87 -1.79
CA TYR A 91 10.41 -3.15 -0.36
C TYR A 91 9.01 -3.55 0.09
N PHE A 92 7.94 -2.80 -0.25
CA PHE A 92 6.57 -3.17 0.16
C PHE A 92 6.21 -4.59 -0.26
N LEU A 93 6.46 -4.96 -1.52
CA LEU A 93 6.23 -6.34 -1.97
C LEU A 93 7.02 -7.39 -1.18
N PHE A 94 8.29 -7.11 -0.89
CA PHE A 94 9.11 -8.03 -0.08
C PHE A 94 8.68 -8.05 1.38
N ASP A 95 8.15 -6.93 1.88
CA ASP A 95 7.67 -6.79 3.23
C ASP A 95 6.41 -7.62 3.43
N ASP A 96 5.37 -7.39 2.62
CA ASP A 96 4.10 -8.10 2.70
C ASP A 96 4.31 -9.62 2.49
N MET A 97 5.14 -10.02 1.52
CA MET A 97 5.40 -11.45 1.27
C MET A 97 6.15 -12.17 2.40
N PHE A 98 6.90 -11.46 3.24
CA PHE A 98 7.80 -12.07 4.22
C PHE A 98 7.62 -11.55 5.65
N GLY A 99 6.67 -10.66 5.92
CA GLY A 99 6.46 -9.99 7.21
C GLY A 99 7.76 -9.36 7.73
N LEU A 100 8.44 -8.55 6.92
CA LEU A 100 9.76 -7.99 7.31
C LEU A 100 9.61 -6.94 8.41
N HIS A 101 8.57 -6.11 8.36
CA HIS A 101 8.27 -5.08 9.35
C HIS A 101 7.89 -5.69 10.70
N GLU A 102 7.15 -6.79 10.72
CA GLU A 102 6.85 -7.56 11.95
C GLU A 102 8.14 -8.09 12.58
N LYS A 103 8.98 -8.79 11.80
CA LYS A 103 10.25 -9.34 12.28
C LYS A 103 11.22 -8.26 12.75
N LEU A 104 11.19 -7.10 12.10
CA LEU A 104 11.99 -5.95 12.50
C LEU A 104 11.45 -5.33 13.80
N GLY A 105 10.12 -5.25 13.94
CA GLY A 105 9.42 -4.83 15.16
C GLY A 105 9.81 -5.70 16.35
N ASP A 106 9.66 -7.01 16.21
CA ASP A 106 10.06 -8.02 17.22
C ASP A 106 11.53 -7.88 17.62
N PHE A 107 12.41 -7.74 16.63
CA PHE A 107 13.84 -7.58 16.87
C PHE A 107 14.14 -6.30 17.66
N ILE A 108 13.50 -5.18 17.32
CA ILE A 108 13.67 -3.89 18.01
C ILE A 108 13.08 -3.94 19.42
N ALA A 109 11.87 -4.50 19.58
CA ALA A 109 11.24 -4.70 20.89
C ALA A 109 12.15 -5.54 21.82
N GLY A 110 12.73 -6.62 21.28
CA GLY A 110 13.70 -7.46 22.00
C GLY A 110 14.99 -6.73 22.40
N LEU A 111 15.48 -5.79 21.58
CA LEU A 111 16.65 -4.96 21.91
C LEU A 111 16.36 -3.95 23.02
N ILE A 112 15.13 -3.44 23.08
CA ILE A 112 14.68 -2.46 24.07
C ILE A 112 14.40 -3.14 25.42
N GLY A 113 13.85 -4.36 25.40
CA GLY A 113 13.43 -5.14 26.58
C GLY A 113 12.31 -4.46 27.38
N ASN A 114 11.94 -5.00 28.55
CA ASN A 114 10.93 -4.41 29.48
C ASN A 114 11.36 -3.05 30.08
N ARG A 115 12.32 -2.34 29.50
CA ARG A 115 12.83 -1.06 30.01
C ARG A 115 11.87 0.11 29.77
N LEU A 116 10.78 -0.13 29.03
CA LEU A 116 9.80 0.86 28.62
C LEU A 116 8.41 0.65 29.27
N ASP A 117 8.31 -0.11 30.37
CA ASP A 117 7.09 -0.18 31.20
C ASP A 117 6.65 1.19 31.78
N ALA A 118 7.48 2.23 31.61
CA ALA A 118 7.33 3.52 32.29
C ALA A 118 6.79 4.66 31.42
N ILE A 119 6.54 4.45 30.13
CA ILE A 119 6.07 5.53 29.25
C ILE A 119 5.06 4.96 28.27
N LEU A 120 3.76 5.15 28.53
CA LEU A 120 2.87 5.85 27.59
C LEU A 120 1.40 5.81 28.02
N PHE A 121 0.73 6.91 27.71
CA PHE A 121 -0.72 7.04 27.66
C PHE A 121 -1.29 6.11 26.58
N ALA A 122 -2.48 5.55 26.82
CA ALA A 122 -3.30 4.81 25.86
C ALA A 122 -2.89 3.35 25.52
N SER A 123 -2.58 2.53 26.54
CA SER A 123 -2.60 1.05 26.44
C SER A 123 -1.81 0.40 25.29
N LEU A 124 -0.79 1.07 24.76
CA LEU A 124 0.11 0.53 23.75
C LEU A 124 1.02 -0.53 24.39
N GLU A 125 1.05 -1.72 23.83
CA GLU A 125 1.97 -2.78 24.26
C GLU A 125 3.41 -2.47 23.78
N LEU A 126 4.41 -3.11 24.37
CA LEU A 126 5.82 -2.88 23.98
C LEU A 126 6.11 -3.28 22.53
N ASP A 127 5.39 -4.28 22.04
CA ASP A 127 5.55 -4.83 20.69
C ASP A 127 5.08 -3.81 19.64
N ASP A 128 3.97 -3.10 19.92
CA ASP A 128 3.47 -1.98 19.13
C ASP A 128 4.50 -0.85 18.94
N ILE A 129 5.26 -0.54 20.00
CA ILE A 129 6.28 0.50 19.97
C ILE A 129 7.45 0.05 19.09
N GLY A 130 7.83 -1.23 19.17
CA GLY A 130 8.88 -1.82 18.34
C GLY A 130 8.54 -1.71 16.85
N GLU A 131 7.30 -2.04 16.49
CA GLU A 131 6.78 -1.97 15.13
C GLU A 131 6.78 -0.54 14.59
N VAL A 132 6.19 0.42 15.33
CA VAL A 132 6.18 1.84 14.93
C VAL A 132 7.60 2.39 14.75
N ILE A 133 8.54 2.04 15.64
CA ILE A 133 9.95 2.44 15.50
C ILE A 133 10.58 1.80 14.25
N GLY A 134 10.28 0.53 13.98
CA GLY A 134 10.73 -0.18 12.78
C GLY A 134 10.28 0.51 11.50
N ILE A 135 8.96 0.78 11.41
CA ILE A 135 8.33 1.47 10.28
C ILE A 135 8.91 2.88 10.11
N LEU A 136 9.05 3.66 11.19
CA LEU A 136 9.65 5.00 11.13
C LEU A 136 11.12 4.97 10.72
N GLY A 137 11.88 4.00 11.22
CA GLY A 137 13.29 3.81 10.87
C GLY A 137 13.47 3.50 9.39
N LEU A 138 12.64 2.62 8.85
CA LEU A 138 12.63 2.32 7.43
C LEU A 138 12.14 3.51 6.58
N GLY A 139 11.09 4.19 7.03
CA GLY A 139 10.60 5.42 6.41
C GLY A 139 11.70 6.47 6.30
N LEU A 140 12.56 6.59 7.32
CA LEU A 140 13.75 7.45 7.29
C LEU A 140 14.77 6.99 6.24
N VAL A 141 15.05 5.68 6.12
CA VAL A 141 15.96 5.14 5.09
C VAL A 141 15.47 5.53 3.69
N PHE A 142 14.19 5.35 3.40
CA PHE A 142 13.64 5.74 2.09
C PHE A 142 13.54 7.26 1.92
N ALA A 143 13.27 8.03 2.97
CA ALA A 143 13.31 9.48 2.93
C ALA A 143 14.71 10.00 2.55
N LEU A 144 15.78 9.39 3.06
CA LEU A 144 17.16 9.72 2.71
C LEU A 144 17.50 9.43 1.24
N ILE A 145 16.74 8.56 0.57
CA ILE A 145 16.86 8.28 -0.87
C ILE A 145 15.98 9.25 -1.69
N LEU A 146 14.71 9.39 -1.31
CA LEU A 146 13.69 10.10 -2.09
C LEU A 146 13.80 11.62 -1.96
N VAL A 147 14.08 12.16 -0.78
CA VAL A 147 14.15 13.62 -0.56
C VAL A 147 15.29 14.26 -1.35
N PRO A 148 16.55 13.78 -1.29
CA PRO A 148 17.62 14.36 -2.11
C PRO A 148 17.37 14.20 -3.61
N SER A 149 16.72 13.10 -4.02
CA SER A 149 16.31 12.88 -5.41
C SER A 149 15.31 13.95 -5.84
N TYR A 150 14.28 14.23 -5.04
CA TYR A 150 13.29 15.27 -5.27
C TYR A 150 13.91 16.68 -5.39
N LEU A 151 14.81 17.03 -4.48
CA LEU A 151 15.45 18.36 -4.45
C LEU A 151 16.29 18.64 -5.72
N ARG A 152 16.78 17.59 -6.38
CA ARG A 152 17.57 17.69 -7.62
C ARG A 152 16.72 17.59 -8.89
N LEU A 153 15.40 17.39 -8.78
CA LEU A 153 14.53 17.25 -9.94
C LEU A 153 14.39 18.55 -10.72
N LYS A 154 14.46 18.39 -12.05
CA LYS A 154 14.00 19.39 -13.00
C LYS A 154 12.50 19.64 -12.84
N PRO A 155 12.00 20.85 -13.15
CA PRO A 155 10.59 21.22 -12.94
C PRO A 155 9.57 20.30 -13.64
N ASP A 156 9.94 19.68 -14.76
CA ASP A 156 9.11 18.75 -15.54
C ASP A 156 8.87 17.40 -14.84
N ALA A 157 9.80 16.95 -13.98
CA ALA A 157 9.70 15.68 -13.27
C ALA A 157 9.01 15.80 -11.89
N ARG A 158 8.92 17.01 -11.33
CA ARG A 158 8.33 17.26 -9.98
C ARG A 158 6.86 16.85 -9.85
N PRO A 159 5.97 17.07 -10.84
CA PRO A 159 4.59 16.64 -10.73
C PRO A 159 4.46 15.14 -10.53
N VAL A 160 5.33 14.35 -11.18
CA VAL A 160 5.32 12.89 -11.05
C VAL A 160 5.69 12.47 -9.64
N TYR A 161 6.80 12.99 -9.12
CA TYR A 161 7.24 12.72 -7.75
C TYR A 161 6.20 13.12 -6.72
N ARG A 162 5.61 14.32 -6.85
CA ARG A 162 4.58 14.80 -5.93
C ARG A 162 3.34 13.91 -5.93
N THR A 163 2.95 13.40 -7.09
CA THR A 163 1.80 12.48 -7.20
C THR A 163 2.11 11.17 -6.50
N LEU A 164 3.29 10.59 -6.71
CA LEU A 164 3.72 9.38 -5.98
C LEU A 164 3.83 9.62 -4.46
N THR A 165 4.29 10.79 -4.03
CA THR A 165 4.31 11.17 -2.60
C THR A 165 2.90 11.24 -2.02
N TRP A 166 1.92 11.80 -2.74
CA TRP A 166 0.54 11.81 -2.25
C TRP A 166 -0.09 10.42 -2.22
N LEU A 167 0.23 9.57 -3.18
CA LEU A 167 -0.21 8.17 -3.18
C LEU A 167 0.41 7.39 -2.03
N LEU A 168 1.71 7.58 -1.76
CA LEU A 168 2.38 7.02 -0.58
C LEU A 168 1.75 7.53 0.73
N ALA A 169 1.47 8.83 0.82
CA ALA A 169 0.83 9.41 2.00
C ALA A 169 -0.59 8.83 2.21
N ALA A 170 -1.33 8.58 1.13
CA ALA A 170 -2.62 7.90 1.21
C ALA A 170 -2.47 6.44 1.66
N LEU A 171 -1.46 5.71 1.15
CA LEU A 171 -1.17 4.34 1.57
C LEU A 171 -0.85 4.28 3.07
N LEU A 172 0.11 5.10 3.54
CA LEU A 172 0.46 5.19 4.95
C LEU A 172 -0.71 5.64 5.84
N PHE A 173 -1.63 6.46 5.32
CA PHE A 173 -2.83 6.84 6.06
C PHE A 173 -3.74 5.64 6.29
N PHE A 174 -3.89 4.75 5.30
CA PHE A 174 -4.67 3.53 5.46
C PHE A 174 -3.94 2.53 6.37
N GLY A 175 -2.77 2.02 6.01
CA GLY A 175 -2.08 0.95 6.78
C GLY A 175 -1.44 1.33 8.11
N LEU A 176 -1.13 2.62 8.35
CA LEU A 176 -0.61 3.04 9.66
C LEU A 176 -1.57 3.98 10.39
N GLY A 177 -2.23 4.86 9.64
CA GLY A 177 -3.12 5.85 10.23
C GLY A 177 -4.39 5.25 10.81
N LEU A 178 -5.03 4.31 10.10
CA LEU A 178 -6.24 3.66 10.57
C LEU A 178 -5.97 2.58 11.61
N ASP A 179 -4.89 1.79 11.47
CA ASP A 179 -4.45 0.84 12.51
C ASP A 179 -4.25 1.53 13.87
N LEU A 180 -3.48 2.63 13.89
CA LEU A 180 -3.29 3.40 15.12
C LEU A 180 -4.58 4.01 15.66
N PHE A 181 -5.54 4.34 14.77
CA PHE A 181 -6.83 4.89 15.16
C PHE A 181 -7.78 3.83 15.72
N ASP A 182 -7.66 2.58 15.27
CA ASP A 182 -8.48 1.45 15.72
C ASP A 182 -8.34 1.20 17.23
N ARG A 183 -7.12 1.38 17.74
CA ARG A 183 -6.74 1.19 19.14
C ARG A 183 -7.51 2.07 20.14
N PHE A 184 -8.23 3.09 19.66
CA PHE A 184 -9.07 3.95 20.50
C PHE A 184 -10.51 3.45 20.67
N PHE A 185 -10.90 2.35 20.03
CA PHE A 185 -12.27 1.83 20.04
C PHE A 185 -12.32 0.41 20.60
N ASP A 186 -13.26 0.15 21.53
CA ASP A 186 -13.49 -1.19 22.10
C ASP A 186 -14.62 -1.97 21.39
N SER A 187 -15.32 -1.32 20.44
CA SER A 187 -16.46 -1.95 19.77
C SER A 187 -15.97 -2.84 18.65
N ARG A 188 -16.21 -4.15 18.78
CA ARG A 188 -15.89 -5.14 17.73
C ARG A 188 -16.39 -4.71 16.34
N LEU A 189 -17.60 -4.19 16.22
CA LEU A 189 -18.14 -3.74 14.93
C LEU A 189 -17.31 -2.59 14.34
N ILE A 190 -16.89 -1.63 15.17
CA ILE A 190 -16.07 -0.49 14.72
C ILE A 190 -14.69 -0.99 14.29
N GLN A 191 -14.11 -1.92 15.06
CA GLN A 191 -12.80 -2.50 14.74
C GLN A 191 -12.79 -3.23 13.41
N GLU A 192 -13.76 -4.11 13.17
CA GLU A 192 -13.90 -4.81 11.88
C GLU A 192 -14.08 -3.82 10.71
N MET A 193 -14.82 -2.72 10.92
CA MET A 193 -14.98 -1.69 9.91
C MET A 193 -13.70 -0.88 9.66
N LEU A 194 -12.90 -0.62 10.70
CA LEU A 194 -11.64 0.10 10.57
C LEU A 194 -10.58 -0.76 9.87
N LYS A 195 -10.46 -2.04 10.23
CA LYS A 195 -9.61 -3.01 9.53
C LYS A 195 -9.99 -3.17 8.06
N LEU A 196 -11.28 -3.29 7.76
CA LEU A 196 -11.72 -3.31 6.35
C LEU A 196 -11.41 -1.99 5.62
N ALA A 197 -11.53 -0.86 6.31
CA ALA A 197 -11.23 0.44 5.72
C ALA A 197 -9.73 0.66 5.50
N GLU A 198 -8.90 0.12 6.38
CA GLU A 198 -7.46 0.04 6.28
C GLU A 198 -7.06 -0.77 5.05
N ASP A 199 -7.23 -2.09 5.06
CA ASP A 199 -6.75 -2.98 4.00
C ASP A 199 -7.47 -2.70 2.68
N GLY A 200 -8.78 -2.50 2.72
CA GLY A 200 -9.56 -2.12 1.55
C GLY A 200 -9.14 -0.76 0.98
N GLY A 201 -8.75 0.18 1.83
CA GLY A 201 -8.22 1.48 1.43
C GLY A 201 -6.85 1.37 0.76
N GLU A 202 -5.96 0.57 1.33
CA GLU A 202 -4.66 0.25 0.74
C GLU A 202 -4.80 -0.33 -0.66
N MET A 203 -5.68 -1.34 -0.81
CA MET A 203 -5.95 -1.98 -2.09
C MET A 203 -6.33 -0.95 -3.16
N LEU A 204 -7.24 -0.03 -2.83
CA LEU A 204 -7.70 1.02 -3.75
C LEU A 204 -6.59 2.00 -4.10
N VAL A 205 -5.78 2.44 -3.13
CA VAL A 205 -4.62 3.32 -3.36
C VAL A 205 -3.58 2.64 -4.25
N MET A 206 -3.34 1.34 -4.04
CA MET A 206 -2.43 0.54 -4.87
C MET A 206 -2.93 0.40 -6.30
N SER A 207 -4.24 0.24 -6.50
CA SER A 207 -4.85 0.23 -7.83
C SER A 207 -4.69 1.57 -8.56
N VAL A 208 -4.90 2.69 -7.86
CA VAL A 208 -4.65 4.04 -8.41
C VAL A 208 -3.18 4.23 -8.73
N THR A 209 -2.28 3.76 -7.86
CA THR A 209 -0.83 3.85 -8.06
C THR A 209 -0.38 3.05 -9.28
N CYS A 210 -0.77 1.78 -9.37
CA CYS A 210 -0.47 0.90 -10.49
C CYS A 210 -0.96 1.50 -11.81
N TRP A 211 -2.21 1.97 -11.83
CA TRP A 211 -2.76 2.68 -12.98
C TRP A 211 -1.96 3.93 -13.33
N TYR A 212 -1.64 4.77 -12.34
CA TYR A 212 -0.91 6.02 -12.57
C TYR A 212 0.45 5.75 -13.20
N VAL A 213 1.24 4.83 -12.65
CA VAL A 213 2.54 4.45 -13.19
C VAL A 213 2.40 3.85 -14.59
N TYR A 214 1.38 3.03 -14.84
CA TYR A 214 1.06 2.52 -16.18
C TYR A 214 0.80 3.65 -17.18
N THR A 215 0.08 4.70 -16.77
CA THR A 215 -0.20 5.84 -17.66
C THR A 215 1.06 6.63 -18.04
N LEU A 216 2.08 6.66 -17.17
CA LEU A 216 3.38 7.28 -17.41
C LEU A 216 4.23 6.44 -18.37
N ALA A 217 4.18 5.12 -18.26
CA ALA A 217 4.93 4.20 -19.11
C ALA A 217 4.38 4.13 -20.55
N ALA A 218 3.12 4.49 -20.74
CA ALA A 218 2.50 4.52 -22.07
C ALA A 218 3.19 5.52 -23.01
N PRO A 219 3.40 5.17 -24.30
CA PRO A 219 4.04 6.07 -25.26
C PRO A 219 3.32 7.44 -25.34
N PRO A 220 4.08 8.55 -25.52
CA PRO A 220 3.47 9.86 -25.74
C PRO A 220 2.55 9.79 -26.96
N GLU A 221 1.39 10.46 -26.87
CA GLU A 221 0.47 10.54 -27.99
C GLU A 221 1.19 11.19 -29.18
N GLN A 222 1.37 10.43 -30.28
CA GLN A 222 1.69 11.03 -31.57
C GLN A 222 0.54 11.97 -31.93
N THR A 223 0.76 13.27 -31.77
CA THR A 223 -0.10 14.32 -32.31
C THR A 223 0.01 14.26 -33.82
N SER A 224 -0.92 13.55 -34.46
CA SER A 224 -1.17 13.63 -35.90
C SER A 224 -2.02 14.87 -36.19
#